data_AF-A0A2J6X6S2-F1
#
_entry.id   AF-A0A2J6X6S2-F1
#
_cell.length_a   1.000
_cell.length_b   1.000
_cell.length_c   1.000
_cell.angle_alpha   90.00
_cell.angle_beta   90.00
_cell.angle_gamma   90.00
#
_symmetry.space_group_name_H-M   'P 1'
#
loop_
_entity.id
_entity.type
_entity.pdbx_description
1 polymer ?
#
loop_
_entity_poly.entity_id
_entity_poly.type
_entity_poly.pdbx_seq_one_letter_code
_entity_poly.pdbx_strand_id
1 'polypeptide(L)'
;MIYNIPVEDSGLLIMKLSNGVFMTLDCSWSRPKAHPYWGDVTLRIIGTAGTLYINIFGTRIEVYSNEKGVHWENFGDDLDEYLIEEFVKVVKNGKVPFTGGEDGLATLKVVLKAYKSGKD
;
A
#
# COMPACT_ATOMS: atom_id res chain seq x y z
N MET A 1 5.49 19.53 4.63
CA MET A 1 6.42 18.66 3.89
C MET A 1 7.54 18.28 4.85
N ILE A 2 7.83 16.99 4.94
CA ILE A 2 8.79 16.35 5.85
C ILE A 2 10.23 16.59 5.39
N TYR A 3 10.47 16.53 4.07
CA TYR A 3 11.74 16.76 3.42
C TYR A 3 11.67 17.97 2.49
N ASN A 4 12.84 18.55 2.21
CA ASN A 4 12.97 19.63 1.24
C ASN A 4 13.22 19.06 -0.18
N ILE A 5 12.17 18.54 -0.81
CA ILE A 5 12.19 17.91 -2.14
C ILE A 5 11.11 18.52 -3.05
N PRO A 6 11.25 18.46 -4.39
CA PRO A 6 10.33 19.13 -5.32
C PRO A 6 9.01 18.38 -5.56
N VAL A 7 8.64 17.43 -4.70
CA VAL A 7 7.45 16.57 -4.82
C VAL A 7 6.77 16.43 -3.47
N GLU A 8 5.49 16.09 -3.45
CA GLU A 8 4.75 15.85 -2.20
C GLU A 8 5.30 14.63 -1.45
N ASP A 9 5.52 14.79 -0.14
CA ASP A 9 6.07 13.72 0.72
C ASP A 9 5.09 13.18 1.77
N SER A 10 3.87 13.70 1.78
CA SER A 10 2.77 13.25 2.64
C SER A 10 1.43 13.56 1.99
N GLY A 11 0.43 12.72 2.21
CA GLY A 11 -0.94 12.93 1.79
C GLY A 11 -1.95 12.29 2.72
N LEU A 12 -3.10 12.95 2.89
CA LEU A 12 -4.27 12.40 3.57
C LEU A 12 -5.47 12.54 2.63
N LEU A 13 -6.09 11.41 2.29
CA LEU A 13 -7.30 11.37 1.49
C LEU A 13 -8.46 10.95 2.38
N ILE A 14 -9.59 11.64 2.25
CA ILE A 14 -10.88 11.23 2.80
C ILE A 14 -11.83 11.09 1.62
N MET A 15 -12.30 9.87 1.39
CA MET A 15 -13.08 9.50 0.21
C MET A 15 -14.43 8.94 0.63
N LYS A 16 -15.46 9.21 -0.17
CA LYS A 16 -16.76 8.54 -0.08
C LYS A 16 -16.90 7.60 -1.27
N LEU A 17 -17.06 6.31 -0.99
CA LEU A 17 -17.30 5.27 -1.98
C LEU A 17 -18.72 5.36 -2.54
N SER A 18 -18.96 4.72 -3.68
CA SER A 18 -20.27 4.75 -4.37
C SER A 18 -21.42 4.19 -3.53
N ASN A 19 -21.12 3.27 -2.60
CA ASN A 19 -22.08 2.69 -1.65
C ASN A 19 -22.27 3.55 -0.38
N GLY A 20 -21.67 4.75 -0.32
CA GLY A 20 -21.81 5.68 0.80
C GLY A 20 -20.83 5.47 1.95
N VAL A 21 -20.05 4.38 1.94
CA VAL A 21 -18.98 4.14 2.92
C VAL A 21 -17.88 5.19 2.76
N PHE A 22 -17.30 5.65 3.86
CA PHE A 22 -16.13 6.51 3.83
C PHE A 22 -14.84 5.69 4.01
N MET A 23 -13.77 6.15 3.38
CA MET A 23 -12.43 5.57 3.50
C MET A 23 -11.43 6.69 3.72
N THR A 24 -10.44 6.44 4.57
CA THR A 24 -9.27 7.30 4.74
C THR A 24 -8.02 6.59 4.22
N LEU A 25 -7.15 7.32 3.54
CA LEU A 25 -5.81 6.86 3.16
C LEU A 25 -4.78 7.88 3.62
N ASP A 26 -3.90 7.46 4.52
CA ASP A 26 -2.75 8.24 5.01
C ASP A 26 -1.48 7.62 4.41
N CYS A 27 -0.74 8.42 3.65
CA CYS A 27 0.49 7.99 3.00
C CYS A 27 1.58 9.05 3.19
N SER A 28 2.81 8.60 3.41
CA SER A 28 3.95 9.51 3.52
C SER A 28 5.27 8.83 3.23
N TRP A 29 6.26 9.62 2.85
CA TRP A 29 7.66 9.27 2.80
C TRP A 29 8.34 9.51 4.17
N SER A 30 7.61 9.47 5.28
CA SER A 30 8.09 9.89 6.61
C SER A 30 9.21 9.05 7.23
N ARG A 31 9.48 7.84 6.70
CA ARG A 31 10.46 6.93 7.29
C ARG A 31 11.90 7.41 6.99
N PRO A 32 12.74 7.65 8.02
CA PRO A 32 14.13 8.02 7.81
C PRO A 32 14.96 6.84 7.30
N LYS A 33 16.16 7.12 6.79
CA LYS A 33 17.08 6.07 6.29
C LYS A 33 17.40 4.97 7.31
N ALA A 34 17.40 5.30 8.61
CA ALA A 34 17.66 4.35 9.68
C ALA A 34 16.43 3.48 10.06
N HIS A 35 15.27 3.73 9.44
CA HIS A 35 14.09 2.90 9.67
C HIS A 35 14.38 1.45 9.21
N PRO A 36 13.99 0.43 9.97
CA PRO A 36 14.39 -0.96 9.73
C PRO A 36 13.78 -1.63 8.49
N TYR A 37 12.92 -0.91 7.75
CA TYR A 37 12.23 -1.41 6.57
C TYR A 37 11.77 -0.27 5.65
N TRP A 38 11.48 -0.58 4.39
CA TRP A 38 11.19 0.42 3.35
C TRP A 38 9.76 0.98 3.40
N GLY A 39 8.80 0.26 3.99
CA GLY A 39 7.40 0.64 4.03
C GLY A 39 6.63 -0.02 5.16
N ASP A 40 5.38 0.40 5.37
CA ASP A 40 4.46 -0.25 6.29
C ASP A 40 3.05 -0.07 5.73
N VAL A 41 2.33 -1.17 5.53
CA VAL A 41 1.00 -1.17 4.92
C VAL A 41 0.06 -1.85 5.88
N THR A 42 -0.80 -1.02 6.48
CA THR A 42 -1.86 -1.48 7.36
C THR A 42 -3.21 -1.14 6.77
N LEU A 43 -4.19 -2.01 6.98
CA LEU A 43 -5.57 -1.79 6.57
C LEU A 43 -6.51 -2.14 7.71
N ARG A 44 -7.48 -1.25 7.95
CA ARG A 44 -8.55 -1.48 8.91
C ARG A 44 -9.89 -1.42 8.20
N ILE A 45 -10.60 -2.53 8.20
CA ILE A 45 -11.92 -2.67 7.57
C ILE A 45 -12.95 -2.83 8.67
N ILE A 46 -13.84 -1.86 8.80
CA ILE A 46 -14.91 -1.86 9.80
C ILE A 46 -16.21 -2.25 9.10
N GLY A 47 -16.70 -3.45 9.40
CA GLY A 47 -17.99 -3.95 8.95
C GLY A 47 -19.05 -3.89 10.05
N THR A 48 -20.28 -4.20 9.70
CA THR A 48 -21.39 -4.25 10.66
C THR A 48 -21.31 -5.44 11.62
N ALA A 49 -20.64 -6.53 11.21
CA ALA A 49 -20.50 -7.76 12.00
C ALA A 49 -19.14 -7.89 12.70
N GLY A 50 -18.23 -6.94 12.52
CA GLY A 50 -16.88 -7.02 13.09
C GLY A 50 -15.88 -6.10 12.39
N THR A 51 -14.64 -6.16 12.85
CA THR A 51 -13.54 -5.38 12.29
C THR A 51 -12.37 -6.29 11.95
N LEU A 52 -11.81 -6.10 10.76
CA LEU A 52 -10.59 -6.76 10.31
C LEU A 52 -9.43 -5.77 10.34
N TYR A 53 -8.34 -6.18 10.99
CA TYR A 53 -7.07 -5.45 11.01
C TYR A 53 -6.03 -6.27 10.27
N ILE A 54 -5.37 -5.65 9.31
CA ILE A 54 -4.35 -6.27 8.48
C ILE A 54 -3.08 -5.45 8.63
N ASN A 55 -1.96 -6.11 8.92
CA ASN A 55 -0.62 -5.56 8.84
C ASN A 55 0.17 -6.42 7.86
N ILE A 56 0.31 -5.94 6.62
CA ILE A 56 0.89 -6.72 5.51
C ILE A 56 2.34 -7.11 5.80
N PHE A 57 3.10 -6.22 6.44
CA PHE A 57 4.51 -6.44 6.78
C PHE A 57 4.70 -6.76 8.27
N GLY A 58 3.66 -7.25 8.93
CA GLY A 58 3.68 -7.64 10.34
C GLY A 58 4.32 -9.02 10.59
N THR A 59 4.34 -9.89 9.59
CA THR A 59 4.94 -11.23 9.67
C THR A 59 6.45 -11.14 9.49
N ARG A 60 7.15 -10.75 10.56
CA ARG A 60 8.57 -10.45 10.51
C ARG A 60 9.32 -10.78 11.79
N ILE A 61 10.63 -10.90 11.67
CA ILE A 61 11.59 -10.92 12.78
C ILE A 61 12.29 -9.57 12.82
N GLU A 62 12.45 -9.01 14.03
CA GLU A 62 13.29 -7.85 14.24
C GLU A 62 14.70 -8.30 14.62
N VAL A 63 15.67 -7.95 13.78
CA VAL A 63 17.07 -8.35 13.94
C VAL A 63 17.89 -7.15 14.40
N TYR A 64 18.64 -7.35 15.49
CA TYR A 64 19.49 -6.34 16.09
C TYR A 64 20.96 -6.72 15.87
N SER A 65 21.73 -5.85 15.20
CA SER A 65 23.14 -6.07 14.90
C SER A 65 23.97 -4.81 15.16
N ASN A 66 25.18 -4.98 15.69
CA ASN A 66 26.14 -3.88 15.85
C ASN A 66 26.69 -3.38 14.49
N GLU A 67 26.68 -4.22 13.46
CA GLU A 67 27.16 -3.87 12.12
C GLU A 67 26.07 -3.18 11.29
N LYS A 68 24.84 -3.71 11.33
CA LYS A 68 23.73 -3.30 10.45
C LYS A 68 22.63 -2.49 11.14
N GLY A 69 22.69 -2.31 12.46
CA GLY A 69 21.60 -1.73 13.24
C GLY A 69 20.39 -2.65 13.34
N VAL A 70 19.20 -2.05 13.46
CA VAL A 70 17.92 -2.77 13.50
C VAL A 70 17.40 -2.92 12.06
N HIS A 71 17.00 -4.13 11.68
CA HIS A 71 16.33 -4.40 10.41
C HIS A 71 15.24 -5.44 10.59
N TRP A 72 14.30 -5.45 9.65
CA TRP A 72 13.21 -6.43 9.61
C TRP A 72 13.50 -7.50 8.56
N GLU A 73 13.39 -8.76 8.96
CA GLU A 73 13.43 -9.91 8.06
C GLU A 73 12.01 -10.50 7.96
N ASN A 74 11.44 -10.53 6.75
CA ASN A 74 10.12 -11.06 6.50
C ASN A 74 10.20 -12.58 6.28
N PHE A 75 9.32 -13.35 6.92
CA PHE A 75 9.22 -14.80 6.75
C PHE A 75 7.80 -15.25 6.33
N GLY A 76 6.92 -14.29 6.05
CA GLY A 76 5.61 -14.53 5.47
C GLY A 76 5.68 -14.73 3.96
N ASP A 77 4.51 -14.62 3.34
CA ASP A 77 4.35 -14.79 1.89
C ASP A 77 5.07 -13.69 1.10
N ASP A 78 5.66 -14.08 -0.03
CA ASP A 78 6.20 -13.15 -1.03
C ASP A 78 5.08 -12.70 -1.98
N LEU A 79 4.53 -11.52 -1.70
CA LEU A 79 3.44 -10.94 -2.50
C LEU A 79 3.89 -10.58 -3.92
N ASP A 80 5.16 -10.21 -4.10
CA ASP A 80 5.69 -9.87 -5.42
C ASP A 80 5.80 -11.13 -6.27
N GLU A 81 6.29 -12.24 -5.69
CA GLU A 81 6.30 -13.55 -6.34
C GLU A 81 4.90 -13.96 -6.78
N TYR A 82 3.90 -13.86 -5.90
CA TYR A 82 2.52 -14.22 -6.24
C TYR A 82 1.92 -13.35 -7.36
N LEU A 83 2.18 -12.04 -7.35
CA LEU A 83 1.74 -11.15 -8.42
C LEU A 83 2.40 -11.52 -9.76
N ILE A 84 3.70 -11.81 -9.77
CA ILE A 84 4.43 -12.21 -10.98
C ILE A 84 3.94 -13.58 -11.48
N GLU A 85 3.74 -14.55 -10.59
CA GLU A 85 3.22 -15.85 -10.95
C GLU A 85 1.82 -15.75 -11.58
N GLU A 86 0.94 -14.94 -11.01
CA GLU A 86 -0.40 -14.69 -11.53
C GLU A 86 -0.33 -14.13 -12.94
N PHE A 87 0.50 -13.09 -13.14
CA PHE A 87 0.69 -12.46 -14.43
C PHE A 87 1.15 -13.47 -15.49
N VAL A 88 2.16 -14.28 -15.17
CA VAL A 88 2.65 -15.33 -16.08
C VAL A 88 1.57 -16.36 -16.39
N LYS A 89 0.78 -16.79 -15.39
CA LYS A 89 -0.32 -17.75 -15.57
C LYS A 89 -1.43 -17.18 -16.45
N VAL A 90 -1.77 -15.91 -16.31
CA VAL A 90 -2.76 -15.20 -17.13
C VAL A 90 -2.30 -15.13 -18.58
N VAL A 91 -1.08 -14.65 -18.81
CA VAL A 91 -0.52 -14.50 -20.17
C VAL A 91 -0.42 -15.85 -20.89
N LYS A 92 0.03 -16.90 -20.20
CA LYS A 92 0.18 -18.23 -20.83
C LYS A 92 -1.14 -18.92 -21.11
N ASN A 93 -2.13 -18.79 -20.22
CA ASN A 93 -3.33 -19.62 -20.26
C ASN A 93 -4.60 -18.86 -20.71
N GLY A 94 -4.49 -17.56 -21.00
CA GLY A 94 -5.63 -16.72 -21.38
C GLY A 94 -6.69 -16.61 -20.28
N LYS A 95 -6.30 -16.73 -19.01
CA LYS A 95 -7.21 -16.57 -17.87
C LYS A 95 -7.54 -15.10 -17.66
N VAL A 96 -8.71 -14.81 -17.10
CA VAL A 96 -9.04 -13.46 -16.63
C VAL A 96 -8.13 -13.15 -15.43
N PRO A 97 -7.41 -12.01 -15.42
CA PRO A 97 -6.55 -11.65 -14.30
C PRO A 97 -7.37 -11.33 -13.05
N PHE A 98 -6.76 -11.51 -11.88
CA PHE A 98 -7.36 -11.05 -10.62
C PHE A 98 -7.44 -9.53 -10.53
N THR A 99 -6.49 -8.82 -11.15
CA THR A 99 -6.49 -7.35 -11.26
C THR A 99 -6.20 -6.96 -12.70
N GLY A 100 -7.20 -6.37 -13.36
CA GLY A 100 -7.16 -6.01 -14.78
C GLY A 100 -6.74 -4.58 -15.05
N GLY A 101 -6.67 -4.21 -16.33
CA GLY A 101 -6.37 -2.83 -16.74
C GLY A 101 -7.44 -1.83 -16.31
N GLU A 102 -8.68 -2.27 -16.22
CA GLU A 102 -9.84 -1.51 -15.78
C GLU A 102 -9.72 -1.10 -14.30
N ASP A 103 -9.16 -1.96 -13.45
CA ASP A 103 -8.88 -1.66 -12.05
C ASP A 103 -7.79 -0.58 -11.93
N GLY A 104 -6.75 -0.66 -12.77
CA GLY A 104 -5.73 0.37 -12.89
C GLY A 104 -6.31 1.71 -13.36
N LEU A 105 -7.18 1.69 -14.38
CA LEU A 105 -7.86 2.89 -14.87
C LEU A 105 -8.77 3.52 -13.82
N ALA A 106 -9.51 2.70 -13.06
CA ALA A 106 -10.36 3.18 -11.97
C ALA A 106 -9.51 3.84 -10.87
N THR A 107 -8.40 3.22 -10.50
CA THR A 107 -7.46 3.74 -9.49
C THR A 107 -6.84 5.07 -9.95
N LEU A 108 -6.39 5.15 -11.20
CA LEU A 108 -5.83 6.39 -11.77
C LEU A 108 -6.84 7.55 -11.73
N LYS A 109 -8.12 7.29 -12.01
CA LYS A 109 -9.17 8.32 -11.91
C LYS A 109 -9.31 8.86 -10.49
N VAL A 110 -9.16 8.01 -9.46
CA VAL A 110 -9.18 8.45 -8.05
C VAL A 110 -7.97 9.31 -7.75
N VAL A 111 -6.77 8.87 -8.14
CA VAL A 111 -5.51 9.62 -7.93
C VAL A 111 -5.59 11.02 -8.55
N LEU A 112 -5.99 11.13 -9.81
CA LEU A 112 -6.11 12.43 -10.49
C LEU A 112 -7.12 13.36 -9.81
N LYS A 113 -8.24 12.82 -9.32
CA LYS A 113 -9.24 13.60 -8.56
C LYS A 113 -8.70 14.04 -7.20
N ALA A 114 -7.93 13.19 -6.51
CA ALA A 114 -7.29 13.55 -5.25
C ALA A 114 -6.29 14.71 -5.44
N TYR A 115 -5.42 14.63 -6.46
CA TYR A 115 -4.49 15.73 -6.79
C TYR A 115 -5.21 17.01 -7.17
N LYS A 116 -6.33 16.91 -7.90
CA LYS A 116 -7.16 18.08 -8.20
C LYS A 116 -7.72 18.71 -6.92
N SER A 117 -8.31 17.88 -6.05
CA SER A 117 -8.91 18.34 -4.79
C SER A 117 -7.91 18.96 -3.81
N GLY A 118 -6.65 18.52 -3.82
CA GLY A 118 -5.61 19.07 -2.94
C GLY A 118 -5.01 20.40 -3.42
N LYS A 119 -5.36 20.85 -4.63
CA LYS A 119 -4.91 22.14 -5.20
C LYS A 119 -5.96 23.25 -5.07
N ASP A 120 -7.23 22.87 -4.92
CA ASP A 120 -8.36 23.78 -4.69
C ASP A 120 -8.38 24.23 -3.22
#